data_AF-T1BU86-F1
#
_entry.id   AF-T1BU86-F1
#
_cell.length_a   1.000
_cell.length_b   1.000
_cell.length_c   1.000
_cell.angle_alpha   90.00
_cell.angle_beta   90.00
_cell.angle_gamma   90.00
#
_symmetry.space_group_name_H-M   'P 1'
#
loop_
_entity.id
_entity.type
_entity.pdbx_description
1 polymer ?
#
loop_
_entity_poly.entity_id
_entity_poly.type
_entity_poly.pdbx_seq_one_letter_code
_entity_poly.pdbx_strand_id
1 'polypeptide(L)'
;MRPTLKTREADPESCTKRGVPPDYAGDDPNLCNARTQSGRPCRGLKLTHGRCKWHGGLSTGPRTLEGKARCTMNLPWAKAVARANMLKAREA
;
A
#
# COMPACT_ATOMS: atom_id res chain seq x y z
N MET A 1 -1.22 -27.52 -15.35
CA MET A 1 0.22 -27.30 -15.59
C MET A 1 0.53 -25.83 -15.36
N ARG A 2 1.24 -25.47 -14.27
CA ARG A 2 1.74 -24.10 -14.09
C ARG A 2 3.03 -23.97 -14.91
N PRO A 3 3.19 -22.99 -15.80
CA PRO A 3 4.44 -22.82 -16.52
C PRO A 3 5.55 -22.53 -15.51
N THR A 4 6.64 -23.29 -15.61
CA THR A 4 7.84 -23.13 -14.79
C THR A 4 8.39 -21.73 -15.00
N LEU A 5 8.53 -21.00 -13.90
CA LEU A 5 9.20 -19.70 -13.87
C LEU A 5 10.56 -19.89 -14.53
N LYS A 6 10.71 -19.36 -15.74
CA LYS A 6 12.03 -19.18 -16.35
C LYS A 6 12.88 -18.50 -15.29
N THR A 7 13.93 -19.20 -14.87
CA THR A 7 15.06 -18.67 -14.14
C THR A 7 15.55 -17.46 -14.93
N ARG A 8 15.16 -16.26 -14.52
CA ARG A 8 15.84 -15.04 -14.95
C ARG A 8 17.26 -15.20 -14.41
N GLU A 9 18.22 -15.26 -15.32
CA GLU A 9 19.63 -15.35 -15.01
C GLU A 9 19.97 -14.28 -13.96
N ALA A 10 20.55 -14.68 -12.83
CA ALA A 10 20.85 -13.77 -11.75
C ALA A 10 22.01 -12.88 -12.21
N ASP A 11 21.74 -11.59 -12.45
CA ASP A 11 22.80 -10.61 -12.73
C ASP A 11 23.83 -10.64 -11.58
N PRO A 12 25.14 -10.74 -11.87
CA PRO A 12 26.18 -10.85 -10.86
C PRO A 12 26.31 -9.60 -9.96
N GLU A 13 25.75 -8.46 -10.36
CA GLU A 13 25.64 -7.24 -9.54
C GLU A 13 24.46 -7.24 -8.55
N SER A 14 23.57 -8.23 -8.62
CA SER A 14 22.35 -8.32 -7.81
C SER A 14 22.64 -8.85 -6.40
N CYS A 15 23.38 -8.08 -5.61
CA CYS A 15 23.75 -8.38 -4.21
C CYS A 15 22.55 -8.29 -3.24
N THR A 16 21.39 -8.83 -3.60
CA THR A 16 20.29 -9.05 -2.66
C THR A 16 19.72 -10.44 -2.83
N LYS A 17 19.26 -11.04 -1.73
CA LYS A 17 18.66 -12.41 -1.69
C LYS A 17 17.51 -12.66 -2.68
N ARG A 18 17.04 -11.64 -3.40
CA ARG A 18 15.92 -11.71 -4.35
C ARG A 18 16.33 -11.33 -5.79
N GLY A 19 17.61 -11.09 -6.07
CA GLY A 19 18.07 -10.61 -7.37
C GLY A 19 17.64 -9.17 -7.69
N VAL A 20 17.18 -8.42 -6.68
CA VAL A 20 16.74 -7.03 -6.85
C VAL A 20 17.96 -6.12 -6.64
N PRO A 21 18.32 -5.24 -7.59
CA PRO A 21 19.53 -4.45 -7.47
C PRO A 21 19.43 -3.44 -6.30
N PRO A 22 20.57 -3.02 -5.71
CA PRO A 22 20.57 -2.07 -4.60
C PRO A 22 19.90 -0.74 -4.93
N ASP A 23 19.86 -0.30 -6.17
CA ASP A 23 19.25 0.96 -6.64
C ASP A 23 17.83 0.79 -7.21
N TYR A 24 17.18 -0.35 -6.95
CA TYR A 24 15.81 -0.65 -7.38
C TYR A 24 14.81 0.52 -7.26
N ALA A 25 14.20 0.88 -8.39
CA ALA A 25 13.34 2.05 -8.57
C ALA A 25 11.84 1.81 -8.26
N GLY A 26 11.39 0.56 -8.11
CA GLY A 26 10.01 0.27 -7.71
C GLY A 26 9.10 -0.31 -8.80
N ASP A 27 9.66 -0.78 -9.91
CA ASP A 27 8.90 -1.17 -11.11
C ASP A 27 8.56 -2.68 -11.18
N ASP A 28 9.09 -3.52 -10.28
CA ASP A 28 8.81 -4.95 -10.28
C ASP A 28 7.37 -5.21 -9.81
N PRO A 29 6.49 -5.76 -10.67
CA PRO A 29 5.11 -6.00 -10.31
C PRO A 29 4.94 -7.07 -9.22
N ASN A 30 5.95 -7.88 -8.89
CA ASN A 30 5.89 -8.91 -7.85
C ASN A 30 6.23 -8.38 -6.45
N LEU A 31 6.71 -7.15 -6.37
CA LEU A 31 7.10 -6.51 -5.13
C LEU A 31 6.05 -5.53 -4.65
N CYS A 32 6.14 -5.16 -3.38
CA CYS A 32 5.18 -4.29 -2.72
C CYS A 32 5.25 -2.84 -3.21
N ASN A 33 6.45 -2.34 -3.51
CA ASN A 33 6.73 -1.00 -4.06
C ASN A 33 6.20 0.19 -3.25
N ALA A 34 5.64 -0.05 -2.07
CA ALA A 34 5.25 1.01 -1.15
C ALA A 34 6.48 1.79 -0.68
N ARG A 35 6.33 3.10 -0.53
CA ARG A 35 7.40 3.97 -0.02
C ARG A 35 7.72 3.59 1.43
N THR A 36 8.97 3.22 1.70
CA THR A 36 9.47 2.99 3.06
C THR A 36 9.74 4.33 3.75
N GLN A 37 9.98 4.29 5.06
CA GLN A 37 10.41 5.46 5.83
C GLN A 37 11.72 6.07 5.29
N SER A 38 12.62 5.24 4.76
CA SER A 38 13.86 5.68 4.11
C SER A 38 13.67 6.24 2.69
N GLY A 39 12.43 6.39 2.21
CA GLY A 39 12.11 6.97 0.90
C GLY A 39 12.28 6.01 -0.27
N ARG A 40 12.77 4.78 -0.05
CA ARG A 40 13.00 3.77 -1.08
C ARG A 40 11.76 2.90 -1.28
N PRO A 41 11.58 2.27 -2.45
CA PRO A 41 10.47 1.35 -2.68
C PRO A 41 10.65 0.05 -1.88
N CYS A 42 9.55 -0.48 -1.37
CA CYS A 42 9.55 -1.71 -0.59
C CYS A 42 9.86 -2.92 -1.46
N ARG A 43 10.94 -3.63 -1.12
CA ARG A 43 11.37 -4.87 -1.79
C ARG A 43 10.70 -6.14 -1.25
N GLY A 44 9.70 -6.03 -0.37
CA GLY A 44 8.97 -7.19 0.13
C GLY A 44 8.05 -7.77 -0.95
N LEU A 45 7.88 -9.08 -0.98
CA LEU A 45 6.91 -9.73 -1.87
C LEU A 45 5.51 -9.19 -1.62
N LYS A 46 4.78 -8.87 -2.68
CA LYS A 46 3.37 -8.50 -2.57
C LYS A 46 2.54 -9.72 -2.22
N LEU A 47 1.51 -9.50 -1.41
CA LEU A 47 0.44 -10.46 -1.19
C LEU A 47 -0.65 -10.27 -2.27
N THR A 48 -1.74 -11.04 -2.17
CA THR A 48 -2.90 -10.97 -3.07
C THR A 48 -3.45 -9.54 -3.23
N HIS A 49 -3.40 -8.74 -2.16
CA HIS A 49 -3.89 -7.35 -2.13
C HIS A 49 -2.86 -6.32 -2.62
N GLY A 50 -1.77 -6.74 -3.27
CA GLY A 50 -0.81 -5.86 -3.94
C GLY A 50 0.27 -5.25 -3.04
N ARG A 51 0.19 -5.41 -1.71
CA ARG A 51 1.21 -4.95 -0.75
C ARG A 51 1.75 -6.09 0.11
N CYS A 52 2.90 -5.89 0.75
CA CYS A 52 3.48 -6.87 1.68
C CYS A 52 2.82 -6.80 3.07
N LYS A 53 3.10 -7.77 3.94
CA LYS A 53 2.55 -7.82 5.30
C LYS A 53 2.73 -6.53 6.12
N TRP A 54 3.85 -5.84 5.93
CA TRP A 54 4.18 -4.63 6.69
C TRP A 54 3.53 -3.35 6.14
N HIS A 55 3.15 -3.35 4.86
CA HIS A 55 2.49 -2.21 4.21
C HIS A 55 1.00 -2.48 3.99
N GLY A 56 0.38 -3.25 4.90
CA GLY A 56 -1.07 -3.48 4.89
C GLY A 56 -1.55 -4.56 3.92
N GLY A 57 -0.66 -5.37 3.35
CA GLY A 57 -1.05 -6.52 2.52
C GLY A 57 -1.82 -7.61 3.26
N LEU A 58 -1.73 -7.66 4.59
CA LEU A 58 -2.57 -8.49 5.46
C LEU A 58 -3.80 -7.74 5.99
N SER A 59 -3.90 -6.43 5.74
CA SER A 59 -5.06 -5.66 6.16
C SER A 59 -6.25 -6.03 5.29
N THR A 60 -7.39 -6.20 5.94
CA THR A 60 -8.64 -6.55 5.28
C THR A 60 -9.58 -5.37 5.10
N GLY A 61 -9.19 -4.21 5.62
CA GLY A 61 -10.03 -3.01 5.66
C GLY A 61 -11.24 -3.13 6.60
N PRO A 62 -12.02 -2.05 6.77
CA PRO A 62 -13.25 -2.08 7.54
C PRO A 62 -14.32 -2.90 6.81
N ARG A 63 -14.81 -3.96 7.47
CA ARG A 63 -15.88 -4.81 6.91
C ARG A 63 -17.29 -4.36 7.30
N THR A 64 -17.44 -3.72 8.46
CA THR A 64 -18.74 -3.28 8.96
C THR A 64 -19.11 -1.88 8.47
N LEU A 65 -20.39 -1.54 8.53
CA LEU A 65 -20.89 -0.21 8.15
C LEU A 65 -20.31 0.88 9.05
N GLU A 66 -20.24 0.63 10.35
CA GLU A 66 -19.68 1.54 11.36
C GLU A 66 -18.19 1.77 11.12
N GLY A 67 -17.45 0.69 10.76
CA GLY A 67 -16.04 0.77 10.43
C GLY A 67 -15.80 1.62 9.18
N LYS A 68 -16.62 1.44 8.14
CA LYS A 68 -16.56 2.25 6.92
C LYS A 68 -16.87 3.71 7.22
N ALA A 69 -17.93 3.99 7.99
CA ALA A 69 -18.28 5.34 8.41
C ALA A 69 -17.11 6.02 9.15
N ARG A 70 -16.46 5.33 10.08
CA ARG A 70 -15.29 5.86 10.79
C ARG A 70 -14.13 6.21 9.85
N CYS A 71 -13.84 5.34 8.88
CA CYS A 71 -12.84 5.63 7.85
C CYS A 71 -13.23 6.84 7.00
N THR A 72 -14.50 6.92 6.59
CA THR A 72 -15.04 8.03 5.80
C THR A 72 -14.88 9.37 6.51
N MET A 73 -15.17 9.43 7.81
CA MET A 73 -15.06 10.66 8.61
C MET A 73 -13.62 11.20 8.68
N ASN A 74 -12.60 10.38 8.41
CA ASN A 74 -11.22 10.86 8.38
C ASN A 74 -10.86 11.62 7.08
N LEU A 75 -11.64 11.47 6.00
CA LEU A 75 -11.35 12.10 4.73
C LEU A 75 -11.51 13.64 4.82
N PRO A 76 -10.68 14.42 4.10
CA PRO A 76 -10.72 15.88 4.15
C PRO A 76 -12.10 16.47 3.80
N TRP A 77 -12.76 15.92 2.77
CA TRP A 77 -14.10 16.38 2.36
C TRP A 77 -15.15 16.11 3.45
N ALA A 78 -15.08 14.95 4.11
CA ALA A 78 -16.04 14.59 5.16
C ALA A 78 -15.90 15.52 6.37
N LYS A 79 -14.65 15.85 6.74
CA LYS A 79 -14.34 16.86 7.76
C LYS A 79 -14.86 18.25 7.37
N ALA A 80 -14.68 18.65 6.11
CA ALA A 80 -15.15 19.94 5.61
C ALA A 80 -16.68 20.05 5.68
N VAL A 81 -17.40 19.00 5.25
CA VAL A 81 -18.87 18.94 5.35
C VAL A 81 -19.34 18.99 6.81
N ALA A 82 -18.72 18.21 7.70
CA ALA A 82 -19.04 18.23 9.13
C ALA A 82 -18.85 19.64 9.73
N ARG A 83 -17.74 20.31 9.39
CA ARG A 83 -17.48 21.69 9.82
C ARG A 83 -18.52 22.66 9.28
N ALA A 84 -18.90 22.58 8.01
CA ALA A 84 -19.92 23.44 7.42
C ALA A 84 -21.29 23.25 8.09
N ASN A 85 -21.67 22.00 8.39
CA ASN A 85 -22.90 21.69 9.10
C ASN A 85 -22.89 22.26 10.53
N MET A 86 -21.75 22.18 11.22
CA MET A 86 -21.61 22.78 12.55
C MET A 86 -21.73 24.31 12.54
N LEU A 87 -21.22 24.99 11.52
CA LEU A 87 -21.36 26.45 11.39
C LEU A 87 -22.82 26.84 11.17
N LYS A 88 -23.51 26.18 10.24
CA LYS A 88 -24.95 26.40 9.99
C LYS A 88 -25.80 26.17 11.23
N ALA A 89 -25.49 25.14 12.02
CA ALA A 89 -26.22 24.83 13.25
C ALA A 89 -25.99 25.85 14.39
N ARG A 90 -24.95 26.68 14.30
CA ARG A 90 -24.69 27.76 15.28
C ARG A 90 -25.40 29.06 14.93
N GLU A 91 -25.83 29.20 13.68
CA GLU A 91 -26.51 30.38 13.14
C GLU A 91 -28.04 30.23 13.17
N ALA A 92 -28.53 29.02 13.46
CA ALA A 92 -29.95 28.68 13.63
C ALA A 92 -30.35 28.70 15.11
#